data_AF-A0A2W4YQK2-F1
#
_entry.id   AF-A0A2W4YQK2-F1
#
_cell.length_a   1.000
_cell.length_b   1.000
_cell.length_c   1.000
_cell.angle_alpha   90.00
_cell.angle_beta   90.00
_cell.angle_gamma   90.00
#
_symmetry.space_group_name_H-M   'P 1'
#
loop_
_entity.id
_entity.type
_entity.pdbx_description
1 polymer ?
#
loop_
_entity_poly.entity_id
_entity_poly.type
_entity_poly.pdbx_seq_one_letter_code
_entity_poly.pdbx_strand_id
1 'polypeptide(L)'
;MRPDDPCDGPDCPETEPRSAAPEGFLRSKTPITPPRRSNMDAPGYEALANALKLAYDQSAYGKGAERHADDRPFHEQPILDIARNGAGYGFLAGQANKKVRELSNMLRRAQLPHDRNEFSVKAMHEAQGAIVYLAALLIYVQECLDNDRQF
;
A
#
# COMPACT_ATOMS: atom_id res chain seq x y z
N MET A 1 43.03 26.91 12.66
CA MET A 1 44.17 26.02 12.45
C MET A 1 43.75 24.66 12.95
N ARG A 2 43.30 23.77 12.06
CA ARG A 2 42.99 22.38 12.42
C ARG A 2 44.28 21.58 12.21
N PRO A 3 44.70 20.76 13.20
CA PRO A 3 45.89 19.95 13.11
C PRO A 3 45.69 18.78 12.14
N ASP A 4 46.81 18.39 11.55
CA ASP A 4 46.99 17.43 10.46
C ASP A 4 46.41 16.05 10.78
N ASP A 5 45.71 15.48 9.78
CA ASP A 5 45.14 14.12 9.79
C ASP A 5 46.27 13.12 9.47
N PRO A 6 46.72 12.26 10.40
CA PRO A 6 47.91 11.46 10.22
C PRO A 6 47.54 10.00 9.94
N CYS A 7 47.07 9.70 8.72
CA CYS A 7 46.82 8.32 8.29
C CYS A 7 47.03 8.12 6.78
N ASP A 8 48.13 8.64 6.23
CA ASP A 8 48.67 8.18 4.94
C ASP A 8 49.97 7.42 5.20
N GLY A 9 49.82 6.14 5.54
CA GLY A 9 50.92 5.19 5.73
C GLY A 9 50.63 3.88 4.95
N PRO A 10 51.66 3.20 4.43
CA PRO A 10 51.53 2.12 3.43
C PRO A 10 51.03 0.77 3.98
N ASP A 11 50.44 0.71 5.18
CA ASP A 11 49.90 -0.50 5.80
C ASP A 11 48.36 -0.49 5.84
N CYS A 12 47.71 -0.24 4.70
CA CYS A 12 46.31 -0.62 4.53
C CYS A 12 46.24 -2.14 4.29
N PRO A 13 45.51 -2.92 5.10
CA PRO A 13 45.34 -4.35 4.82
C PRO A 13 44.70 -4.51 3.44
N GLU A 14 45.36 -5.30 2.59
CA GLU A 14 44.92 -5.61 1.24
C GLU A 14 43.44 -6.00 1.25
N THR A 15 42.64 -5.27 0.47
CA THR A 15 41.24 -5.59 0.24
C THR A 15 41.17 -6.99 -0.36
N GLU A 16 40.60 -7.94 0.37
CA GLU A 16 40.32 -9.26 -0.19
C GLU A 16 39.50 -9.13 -1.49
N PRO A 17 39.82 -9.90 -2.53
CA PRO A 17 39.05 -9.85 -3.77
C PRO A 17 37.62 -10.33 -3.46
N ARG A 18 36.65 -9.43 -3.65
CA ARG A 18 35.22 -9.79 -3.64
C ARG A 18 35.02 -10.94 -4.61
N SER A 19 34.74 -12.12 -4.06
CA SER A 19 34.30 -13.30 -4.81
C SER A 19 33.23 -12.88 -5.81
N ALA A 20 33.58 -12.88 -7.10
CA ALA A 20 32.62 -12.69 -8.17
C ALA A 20 31.52 -13.75 -8.02
N ALA A 21 30.26 -13.32 -7.94
CA ALA A 21 29.13 -14.23 -7.98
C ALA A 21 29.20 -15.03 -9.29
N PRO A 22 28.98 -16.35 -9.28
CA PRO A 22 29.11 -17.17 -10.48
C PRO A 22 28.17 -16.65 -11.58
N GLU A 23 28.75 -16.35 -12.74
CA GLU A 23 28.06 -16.04 -13.98
C GLU A 23 27.23 -17.25 -14.39
N GLY A 24 25.91 -17.19 -14.17
CA GLY A 24 25.05 -18.32 -14.56
C GLY A 24 23.59 -18.23 -14.15
N PHE A 25 23.09 -17.06 -13.76
CA PHE A 25 21.71 -16.93 -13.33
C PHE A 25 20.98 -15.75 -13.97
N LEU A 26 20.93 -15.78 -15.29
CA LEU A 26 19.87 -15.09 -16.03
C LEU A 26 18.54 -15.78 -15.72
N ARG A 27 17.95 -15.47 -14.55
CA ARG A 27 16.51 -15.72 -14.33
C ARG A 27 15.76 -14.92 -15.39
N SER A 28 15.03 -15.62 -16.25
CA SER A 28 13.99 -15.04 -17.09
C SER A 28 13.13 -14.08 -16.27
N LYS A 29 13.23 -12.77 -16.56
CA LYS A 29 12.53 -11.68 -15.86
C LYS A 29 11.08 -11.49 -16.35
N THR A 30 10.41 -12.54 -16.79
CA THR A 30 8.98 -12.42 -17.08
C THR A 30 8.24 -12.70 -15.78
N PRO A 31 7.55 -11.72 -15.18
CA PRO A 31 6.69 -12.01 -14.04
C PRO A 31 5.59 -12.93 -14.55
N ILE A 32 5.57 -14.17 -14.05
CA ILE A 32 4.41 -15.06 -14.25
C ILE A 32 3.31 -14.49 -13.35
N THR A 33 2.51 -13.57 -13.86
CA THR A 33 1.29 -13.17 -13.17
C THR A 33 0.37 -14.39 -13.16
N PRO A 34 0.00 -14.94 -11.98
CA PRO A 34 -0.89 -16.09 -11.93
C PRO A 34 -2.23 -15.73 -12.60
N PRO A 35 -2.90 -16.70 -13.28
CA PRO A 35 -4.18 -16.44 -13.90
C PRO A 35 -5.17 -15.93 -12.85
N ARG A 36 -5.91 -14.87 -13.18
CA ARG A 36 -6.89 -14.25 -12.30
C ARG A 36 -7.99 -15.26 -12.00
N ARG A 37 -8.20 -15.56 -10.71
CA ARG A 37 -9.33 -16.37 -10.23
C ARG A 37 -10.56 -15.49 -10.02
N SER A 38 -11.74 -16.05 -10.23
CA SER A 38 -13.02 -15.36 -10.04
C SER A 38 -13.38 -15.18 -8.56
N ASN A 39 -12.98 -16.13 -7.70
CA ASN A 39 -13.30 -16.15 -6.28
C ASN A 39 -12.03 -16.07 -5.41
N MET A 40 -12.18 -15.58 -4.16
CA MET A 40 -11.13 -15.52 -3.13
C MET A 40 -11.22 -16.73 -2.19
N ASP A 41 -11.11 -17.95 -2.72
CA ASP A 41 -11.35 -19.23 -2.03
C ASP A 41 -10.12 -20.14 -1.94
N ALA A 42 -8.92 -19.57 -2.07
CA ALA A 42 -7.68 -20.34 -1.94
C ALA A 42 -7.56 -20.91 -0.50
N PRO A 43 -7.31 -22.23 -0.33
CA PRO A 43 -7.15 -22.83 0.99
C PRO A 43 -6.07 -22.14 1.81
N GLY A 44 -6.40 -21.72 3.04
CA GLY A 44 -5.50 -21.00 3.95
C GLY A 44 -5.47 -19.47 3.77
N TYR A 45 -6.26 -18.91 2.85
CA TYR A 45 -6.35 -17.46 2.60
C TYR A 45 -7.65 -16.83 3.12
N GLU A 46 -8.45 -17.57 3.90
CA GLU A 46 -9.80 -17.17 4.32
C GLU A 46 -9.77 -15.88 5.14
N ALA A 47 -8.78 -15.72 6.03
CA ALA A 47 -8.63 -14.51 6.84
C ALA A 47 -8.32 -13.26 5.99
N LEU A 48 -7.47 -13.41 4.96
CA LEU A 48 -7.16 -12.33 4.03
C LEU A 48 -8.37 -11.99 3.16
N ALA A 49 -9.02 -13.01 2.60
CA ALA A 49 -10.24 -12.86 1.80
C ALA A 49 -11.32 -12.12 2.61
N ASN A 50 -11.49 -12.48 3.88
CA ASN A 50 -12.42 -11.79 4.79
C ASN A 50 -12.03 -10.33 5.02
N ALA A 51 -10.74 -10.02 5.27
CA ALA A 51 -10.29 -8.64 5.44
C ALA A 51 -10.54 -7.77 4.20
N LEU A 52 -10.25 -8.31 3.01
CA LEU A 52 -10.49 -7.63 1.73
C LEU A 52 -11.99 -7.46 1.47
N LYS A 53 -12.80 -8.49 1.74
CA LYS A 53 -14.25 -8.43 1.60
C LYS A 53 -14.86 -7.39 2.55
N LEU A 54 -14.42 -7.34 3.80
CA LEU A 54 -14.92 -6.34 4.75
C LEU A 54 -14.58 -4.91 4.32
N ALA A 55 -13.39 -4.67 3.76
CA ALA A 55 -13.04 -3.38 3.20
C ALA A 55 -13.91 -3.02 1.98
N TYR A 56 -14.16 -3.99 1.10
CA TYR A 56 -15.08 -3.83 -0.02
C TYR A 56 -16.49 -3.50 0.47
N ASP A 57 -17.05 -4.29 1.39
CA ASP A 57 -18.41 -4.11 1.91
C ASP A 57 -18.54 -2.73 2.59
N GLN A 58 -17.54 -2.31 3.35
CA GLN A 58 -17.51 -0.98 3.99
C GLN A 58 -17.53 0.15 2.94
N SER A 59 -16.78 0.00 1.84
CA SER A 59 -16.73 1.00 0.76
C SER A 59 -18.02 1.02 -0.08
N ALA A 60 -18.60 -0.15 -0.35
CA ALA A 60 -19.73 -0.32 -1.27
C ALA A 60 -21.08 -0.08 -0.58
N TYR A 61 -21.21 -0.48 0.68
CA TYR A 61 -22.48 -0.48 1.41
C TYR A 61 -22.43 0.30 2.73
N GLY A 62 -21.23 0.72 3.16
CA GLY A 62 -21.07 1.50 4.38
C GLY A 62 -21.21 3.00 4.15
N LYS A 63 -20.92 3.77 5.21
CA LYS A 63 -21.02 5.24 5.21
C LYS A 63 -20.16 5.93 4.14
N GLY A 64 -19.15 5.25 3.59
CA GLY A 64 -18.37 5.75 2.46
C GLY A 64 -19.23 5.91 1.20
N ALA A 65 -20.09 4.94 0.92
CA ALA A 65 -21.06 5.02 -0.17
C ALA A 65 -22.09 6.13 0.09
N GLU A 66 -22.68 6.17 1.28
CA GLU A 66 -23.70 7.17 1.65
C GLU A 66 -23.20 8.62 1.59
N ARG A 67 -21.90 8.86 1.85
CA ARG A 67 -21.34 10.21 1.97
C ARG A 67 -20.63 10.70 0.71
N HIS A 68 -20.20 9.78 -0.15
CA HIS A 68 -19.25 10.11 -1.22
C HIS A 68 -19.50 9.39 -2.55
N ALA A 69 -20.38 8.39 -2.62
CA ALA A 69 -20.65 7.72 -3.88
C ALA A 69 -21.58 8.54 -4.78
N ASP A 70 -22.57 9.25 -4.23
CA ASP A 70 -23.65 9.87 -5.03
C ASP A 70 -24.27 8.84 -6.03
N ASP A 71 -24.43 7.59 -5.59
CA ASP A 71 -24.82 6.43 -6.41
C ASP A 71 -23.89 6.08 -7.60
N ARG A 72 -22.68 6.66 -7.64
CA ARG A 72 -21.68 6.36 -8.68
C ARG A 72 -20.93 5.06 -8.43
N PRO A 73 -20.61 4.30 -9.50
CA PRO A 73 -19.71 3.17 -9.39
C PRO A 73 -18.33 3.64 -8.89
N PHE A 74 -17.61 2.77 -8.17
CA PHE A 74 -16.34 3.12 -7.51
C PHE A 74 -15.34 3.86 -8.41
N HIS A 75 -15.26 3.47 -9.68
CA HIS A 75 -14.33 4.06 -10.65
C HIS A 75 -14.66 5.51 -11.06
N GLU A 76 -15.87 6.00 -10.74
CA GLU A 76 -16.35 7.36 -10.99
C GLU A 76 -16.48 8.18 -9.70
N GLN A 77 -16.07 7.62 -8.55
CA GLN A 77 -16.16 8.32 -7.28
C GLN A 77 -15.03 9.36 -7.12
N PRO A 78 -15.22 10.38 -6.25
CA PRO A 78 -14.25 11.45 -6.06
C PRO A 78 -12.84 10.98 -5.72
N ILE A 79 -12.70 9.80 -5.09
CA ILE A 79 -11.40 9.20 -4.77
C ILE A 79 -10.50 9.06 -6.00
N LEU A 80 -11.05 8.67 -7.15
CA LEU A 80 -10.31 8.53 -8.40
C LEU A 80 -10.33 9.82 -9.21
N ASP A 81 -11.44 10.56 -9.22
CA ASP A 81 -11.52 11.84 -9.93
C ASP A 81 -10.48 12.85 -9.43
N ILE A 82 -10.27 12.94 -8.11
CA ILE A 82 -9.25 13.85 -7.54
C ILE A 82 -7.85 13.44 -7.98
N ALA A 83 -7.56 12.14 -8.04
CA ALA A 83 -6.27 11.65 -8.50
C ALA A 83 -6.04 12.00 -9.98
N ARG A 84 -7.04 11.75 -10.84
CA ARG A 84 -6.99 12.04 -12.29
C ARG A 84 -6.88 13.54 -12.59
N ASN A 85 -7.54 14.39 -11.80
CA ASN A 85 -7.62 15.83 -12.04
C ASN A 85 -6.52 16.64 -11.31
N GLY A 86 -5.33 16.05 -11.12
CA GLY A 86 -4.12 16.79 -10.77
C GLY A 86 -3.45 16.40 -9.45
N ALA A 87 -4.09 15.61 -8.58
CA ALA A 87 -3.46 15.19 -7.33
C ALA A 87 -2.56 13.94 -7.50
N GLY A 88 -2.86 13.11 -8.51
CA GLY A 88 -2.08 11.93 -8.89
C GLY A 88 -1.98 10.86 -7.80
N TYR A 89 -0.99 9.99 -7.95
CA TYR A 89 -0.73 8.86 -7.04
C TYR A 89 -0.43 9.30 -5.59
N GLY A 90 0.17 10.50 -5.42
CA GLY A 90 0.57 11.02 -4.12
C GLY A 90 -0.62 11.25 -3.18
N PHE A 91 -1.76 11.69 -3.71
CA PHE A 91 -3.00 11.84 -2.95
C PHE A 91 -3.49 10.50 -2.37
N LEU A 92 -3.56 9.47 -3.21
CA LEU A 92 -4.06 8.15 -2.81
C LEU A 92 -3.15 7.51 -1.77
N ALA A 93 -1.83 7.54 -2.00
CA ALA A 93 -0.84 7.03 -1.05
C ALA A 93 -0.86 7.82 0.27
N GLY A 94 -0.97 9.15 0.19
CA GLY A 94 -1.07 10.03 1.36
C GLY A 94 -2.30 9.73 2.22
N GLN A 95 -3.46 9.52 1.59
CA GLN A 95 -4.69 9.16 2.29
C GLN A 95 -4.61 7.77 2.93
N ALA A 96 -4.04 6.78 2.24
CA ALA A 96 -3.77 5.47 2.84
C ALA A 96 -2.86 5.60 4.08
N ASN A 97 -1.79 6.40 3.99
CA ASN A 97 -0.89 6.65 5.12
C ASN A 97 -1.61 7.36 6.28
N LYS A 98 -2.44 8.37 5.99
CA LYS A 98 -3.24 9.08 6.99
C LYS A 98 -4.12 8.10 7.77
N LYS A 99 -4.80 7.19 7.07
CA LYS A 99 -5.67 6.18 7.67
C LYS A 99 -4.92 5.23 8.60
N VAL A 100 -3.74 4.75 8.19
CA VAL A 100 -2.85 3.93 9.04
C VAL A 100 -2.38 4.70 10.30
N ARG A 101 -2.12 6.01 10.18
CA ARG A 101 -1.74 6.85 11.32
C ARG A 101 -2.90 7.09 12.28
N GLU A 102 -4.12 7.29 11.78
CA GLU A 102 -5.35 7.43 12.57
C GLU A 102 -5.61 6.14 13.37
N LEU A 103 -5.55 4.98 12.71
CA LEU A 103 -5.56 3.65 13.33
C LEU A 103 -4.54 3.54 14.48
N SER A 104 -3.26 3.81 14.20
CA SER A 104 -2.19 3.69 15.20
C SER A 104 -2.44 4.58 16.42
N ASN A 105 -2.95 5.80 16.19
CA ASN A 105 -3.29 6.72 17.26
C ASN A 105 -4.47 6.23 18.12
N MET A 106 -5.48 5.60 17.52
CA MET A 106 -6.61 5.02 18.23
C MET A 106 -6.16 3.84 19.11
N LEU A 107 -5.37 2.92 18.56
CA LEU A 107 -4.87 1.76 19.30
C LEU A 107 -4.01 2.18 20.50
N ARG A 108 -3.17 3.22 20.35
CA ARG A 108 -2.38 3.77 21.46
C ARG A 108 -3.24 4.39 22.57
N ARG A 109 -4.42 4.92 22.23
CA ARG A 109 -5.30 5.63 23.17
C ARG A 109 -6.33 4.72 23.87
N ALA A 110 -6.49 3.48 23.42
CA ALA A 110 -7.42 2.52 24.02
C ALA A 110 -6.93 2.05 25.41
N GLN A 111 -7.10 2.90 26.42
CA GLN A 111 -6.56 2.71 27.77
C GLN A 111 -7.45 1.84 28.66
N LEU A 112 -8.78 1.89 28.50
CA LEU A 112 -9.74 1.14 29.32
C LEU A 112 -10.46 0.02 28.53
N PRO A 113 -10.93 -1.05 29.18
CA PRO A 113 -11.58 -2.18 28.49
C PRO A 113 -12.83 -1.81 27.68
N HIS A 114 -13.64 -0.84 28.13
CA HIS A 114 -14.81 -0.37 27.37
C HIS A 114 -14.41 0.46 26.15
N ASP A 115 -13.37 1.29 26.29
CA ASP A 115 -12.78 2.06 25.20
C ASP A 115 -12.22 1.13 24.10
N ARG A 116 -11.67 -0.03 24.49
CA ARG A 116 -11.12 -0.99 23.53
C ARG A 116 -12.13 -1.41 22.48
N ASN A 117 -13.38 -1.70 22.83
CA ASN A 117 -14.34 -2.17 21.83
C ASN A 117 -14.68 -1.07 20.80
N GLU A 118 -14.95 0.16 21.24
CA GLU A 118 -15.26 1.25 20.32
C GLU A 118 -14.03 1.67 19.48
N PHE A 119 -12.86 1.81 20.11
CA PHE A 119 -11.63 2.13 19.40
C PHE A 119 -11.21 1.01 18.46
N SER A 120 -11.42 -0.27 18.80
CA SER A 120 -11.13 -1.40 17.92
C SER A 120 -12.00 -1.37 16.67
N VAL A 121 -13.30 -1.07 16.77
CA VAL A 121 -14.17 -0.97 15.59
C VAL A 121 -13.74 0.20 14.69
N LYS A 122 -13.50 1.39 15.26
CA LYS A 122 -13.04 2.56 14.49
C LYS A 122 -11.66 2.31 13.86
N ALA A 123 -10.74 1.72 14.61
CA ALA A 123 -9.43 1.30 14.13
C ALA A 123 -9.55 0.37 12.90
N MET A 124 -10.41 -0.65 12.99
CA MET A 124 -10.68 -1.55 11.86
C MET A 124 -11.24 -0.81 10.65
N HIS A 125 -12.14 0.17 10.86
CA HIS A 125 -12.64 1.01 9.79
C HIS A 125 -11.56 1.87 9.12
N GLU A 126 -10.59 2.38 9.88
CA GLU A 126 -9.46 3.10 9.29
C GLU A 126 -8.53 2.15 8.50
N ALA A 127 -8.31 0.93 9.00
CA ALA A 127 -7.55 -0.09 8.27
C ALA A 127 -8.22 -0.46 6.93
N GLN A 128 -9.54 -0.68 6.96
CA GLN A 128 -10.34 -0.94 5.77
C GLN A 128 -10.29 0.24 4.78
N GLY A 129 -10.42 1.47 5.27
CA GLY A 129 -10.27 2.67 4.45
C GLY A 129 -8.89 2.77 3.78
N ALA A 130 -7.82 2.39 4.49
CA ALA A 130 -6.48 2.33 3.90
C ALA A 130 -6.40 1.32 2.75
N ILE A 131 -7.02 0.15 2.88
CA ILE A 131 -7.10 -0.86 1.80
C ILE A 131 -7.82 -0.28 0.58
N VAL A 132 -8.92 0.45 0.78
CA VAL A 132 -9.69 1.08 -0.32
C VAL A 132 -8.86 2.13 -1.06
N TYR A 133 -8.10 2.97 -0.35
CA TYR A 133 -7.19 3.92 -1.00
C TYR A 133 -6.04 3.25 -1.76
N LEU A 134 -5.51 2.15 -1.25
CA LEU A 134 -4.50 1.36 -1.97
C LEU A 134 -5.11 0.67 -3.20
N ALA A 135 -6.35 0.20 -3.14
CA ALA A 135 -7.06 -0.35 -4.30
C ALA A 135 -7.30 0.72 -5.37
N ALA A 136 -7.72 1.93 -4.97
CA ALA A 136 -7.84 3.06 -5.89
C ALA A 136 -6.50 3.44 -6.53
N LEU A 137 -5.40 3.38 -5.77
CA LEU A 137 -4.05 3.59 -6.29
C LEU A 137 -3.69 2.55 -7.36
N LEU A 138 -4.00 1.27 -7.13
CA LEU A 138 -3.77 0.22 -8.13
C LEU A 138 -4.54 0.46 -9.43
N ILE A 139 -5.81 0.87 -9.32
CA ILE A 139 -6.65 1.22 -10.48
C ILE A 139 -6.01 2.38 -11.25
N TYR A 140 -5.68 3.47 -10.54
CA TYR A 140 -5.09 4.66 -11.15
C TYR A 140 -3.74 4.37 -11.84
N VAL A 141 -2.86 3.60 -11.19
CA VAL A 141 -1.57 3.20 -11.78
C VAL A 141 -1.77 2.35 -13.03
N GLN A 142 -2.74 1.43 -13.00
CA GLN A 142 -3.07 0.63 -14.18
C GLN A 142 -3.57 1.51 -15.34
N GLU A 143 -4.45 2.47 -15.07
CA GLU A 143 -4.90 3.47 -16.06
C GLU A 143 -3.72 4.24 -16.68
N CYS A 144 -2.78 4.72 -15.86
CA CYS A 144 -1.58 5.41 -16.35
C CYS A 144 -0.74 4.49 -17.26
N LEU A 145 -0.46 3.26 -16.82
CA LEU A 145 0.34 2.30 -17.58
C LEU A 145 -0.31 1.86 -18.89
N ASP A 146 -1.63 1.87 -18.97
CA ASP A 146 -2.35 1.53 -20.20
C ASP A 146 -2.42 2.72 -21.16
N ASN A 147 -2.49 3.95 -20.65
CA ASN A 147 -2.39 5.17 -21.47
C ASN A 147 -0.97 5.39 -22.03
N ASP A 148 0.07 5.12 -21.24
CA ASP A 148 1.47 5.24 -21.69
C ASP A 148 1.83 4.22 -22.79
N ARG A 149 1.07 3.11 -22.88
CA ARG A 149 1.23 2.07 -23.91
C ARG A 149 0.46 2.34 -25.21
N GLN A 150 -0.30 3.44 -25.30
CA GLN A 150 -1.05 3.82 -26.50
C GLN A 150 -0.30 4.78 -27.43
N PHE A 151 1.03 4.93 -27.27
CA PHE A 151 1.90 5.69 -28.17
C PHE A 151 2.85 4.77 -28.96
#